data_AF-A0A7C6UEG1-F1
#
_entry.id   AF-A0A7C6UEG1-F1
#
_cell.length_a   1.000
_cell.length_b   1.000
_cell.length_c   1.000
_cell.angle_alpha   90.00
_cell.angle_beta   90.00
_cell.angle_gamma   90.00
#
_symmetry.space_group_name_H-M   'P 1'
#
loop_
_entity.id
_entity.type
_entity.pdbx_description
1 polymer ?
#
loop_
_entity_poly.entity_id
_entity_poly.type
_entity_poly.pdbx_seq_one_letter_code
_entity_poly.pdbx_strand_id
1 'polypeptide(L)' 'MALEELEREDDMVVEANAVKVIYTRELDAYIDGLKLDYSDSWFNKGFRLTSAAR' A
#
# COMPACT_ATOMS: atom_id res chain seq x y z
N MET A 1 -2.66 4.72 6.55
CA MET A 1 -1.33 4.84 5.93
C MET A 1 -0.50 5.74 6.84
N ALA A 2 0.60 5.24 7.37
CA ALA A 2 1.53 5.99 8.23
C ALA A 2 2.96 5.67 7.81
N LEU A 3 3.91 6.54 8.14
CA LEU A 3 5.33 6.25 8.00
C LEU A 3 5.78 5.47 9.24
N GLU A 4 6.35 4.30 9.01
CA GLU A 4 6.78 3.37 10.05
C GLU A 4 8.15 2.83 9.63
N GLU A 5 9.10 2.83 10.56
CA GLU A 5 10.44 2.24 10.36
C GLU A 5 10.54 0.83 10.96
N LEU A 6 9.63 0.48 11.85
CA LEU A 6 9.59 -0.82 12.52
C LEU A 6 8.86 -1.84 11.66
N GLU A 7 9.58 -2.88 11.25
CA GLU A 7 9.04 -4.09 10.62
C GLU A 7 8.83 -5.17 11.67
N ARG A 8 7.65 -5.77 11.72
CA ARG A 8 7.34 -6.89 12.62
C ARG A 8 7.52 -8.21 11.88
N GLU A 9 7.73 -9.28 12.63
CA GLU A 9 8.04 -10.62 12.08
C GLU A 9 6.95 -11.17 11.15
N ASP A 10 5.68 -10.82 11.36
CA ASP A 10 4.53 -11.26 10.57
C ASP A 10 4.04 -10.24 9.52
N ASP A 11 4.75 -9.12 9.36
CA ASP A 11 4.39 -8.13 8.37
C ASP A 11 4.73 -8.59 6.95
N MET A 12 3.87 -8.23 6.02
CA MET A 12 4.08 -8.43 4.60
C MET A 12 4.75 -7.18 4.03
N VAL A 13 5.81 -7.38 3.26
CA VAL A 13 6.62 -6.31 2.66
C VAL A 13 6.50 -6.35 1.15
N VAL A 14 6.16 -5.21 0.56
CA VAL A 14 6.15 -5.01 -0.89
C VAL A 14 6.99 -3.78 -1.22
N GLU A 15 7.96 -3.94 -2.12
CA GLU A 15 8.81 -2.84 -2.58
C GLU A 15 8.55 -2.54 -4.05
N ALA A 16 8.27 -1.27 -4.36
CA ALA A 16 8.09 -0.80 -5.72
C ALA A 16 8.52 0.67 -5.83
N ASN A 17 9.19 1.04 -6.92
CA ASN A 17 9.62 2.41 -7.20
C ASN A 17 10.41 3.07 -6.04
N ALA A 18 11.29 2.31 -5.37
CA ALA A 18 12.03 2.73 -4.18
C ALA A 18 11.17 3.10 -2.96
N VAL A 19 9.90 2.70 -2.95
CA VAL A 19 8.99 2.80 -1.80
C VAL A 19 8.75 1.40 -1.24
N LYS A 20 9.01 1.25 0.06
CA LYS A 20 8.68 0.05 0.84
C LYS A 20 7.31 0.25 1.49
N VAL A 21 6.39 -0.66 1.22
CA VAL A 21 5.06 -0.72 1.83
C VAL A 21 4.99 -1.94 2.72
N ILE A 22 4.54 -1.74 3.95
CA ILE A 22 4.42 -2.78 4.97
C ILE A 22 2.95 -2.85 5.38
N TYR A 23 2.39 -4.05 5.45
CA TYR A 23 1.02 -4.29 5.89
C TYR A 23 0.90 -5.61 6.65
N THR A 24 -0.10 -5.73 7.51
CA THR A 24 -0.33 -6.95 8.28
C THR A 24 -0.88 -8.06 7.39
N ARG A 25 -0.47 -9.32 7.63
CA ARG A 25 -0.95 -10.49 6.86
C ARG A 25 -2.49 -10.61 6.79
N GLU A 26 -3.21 -10.13 7.81
CA GLU A 26 -4.67 -10.13 7.85
C GLU A 26 -5.32 -9.30 6.74
N LEU A 27 -4.60 -8.32 6.19
CA LEU A 27 -5.08 -7.45 5.12
C LEU A 27 -4.93 -8.06 3.72
N ASP A 28 -4.18 -9.16 3.58
CA ASP A 28 -3.81 -9.77 2.29
C ASP A 28 -5.05 -10.05 1.41
N ALA A 29 -6.08 -10.70 1.99
CA ALA A 29 -7.33 -11.01 1.30
C ALA A 29 -8.15 -9.77 0.86
N TYR A 30 -7.90 -8.59 1.48
CA TYR A 30 -8.61 -7.36 1.15
C TYR A 30 -7.90 -6.52 0.10
N ILE A 31 -6.58 -6.71 -0.05
CA ILE A 31 -5.74 -5.93 -0.95
C ILE A 31 -5.24 -6.71 -2.15
N ASP A 32 -5.47 -8.03 -2.18
CA ASP A 32 -5.19 -8.86 -3.34
C ASP A 32 -5.87 -8.31 -4.60
N GLY A 33 -5.10 -8.19 -5.68
CA GLY A 33 -5.54 -7.58 -6.94
C GLY A 33 -5.79 -6.06 -6.90
N LEU A 34 -5.41 -5.36 -5.83
CA LEU A 34 -5.45 -3.90 -5.77
C LEU A 34 -4.10 -3.28 -6.15
N LYS A 35 -4.17 -2.09 -6.74
CA LYS A 35 -3.04 -1.22 -7.06
C LYS A 35 -3.05 -0.01 -6.15
N LEU A 36 -1.88 0.31 -5.58
CA LEU A 36 -1.67 1.51 -4.78
C LEU A 36 -1.06 2.62 -5.65
N ASP A 37 -1.78 3.73 -5.79
CA ASP A 37 -1.35 4.92 -6.53
C ASP A 37 -1.32 6.15 -5.62
N TYR A 38 -0.44 7.11 -5.91
CA TYR A 38 -0.40 8.40 -5.23
C TYR A 38 -0.94 9.50 -6.16
N SER A 39 -1.95 10.25 -5.68
CA SER A 39 -2.48 11.43 -6.35
C SER A 39 -1.88 12.68 -5.72
N ASP A 40 -1.31 13.57 -6.54
CA ASP A 40 -0.86 14.91 -6.14
C ASP A 40 -1.82 16.02 -6.63
N SER A 41 -3.10 15.68 -6.79
CA SER A 41 -4.11 16.65 -7.19
C SER A 41 -4.41 17.65 -6.06
N TRP A 42 -4.76 18.89 -6.42
CA TRP A 42 -5.08 19.96 -5.45
C TRP A 42 -6.15 19.57 -4.43
N PHE A 43 -7.14 18.77 -4.87
CA PHE A 43 -8.12 18.11 -4.01
C PHE A 43 -7.88 16.60 -4.06
N ASN A 44 -8.05 15.90 -2.94
CA ASN A 44 -7.77 14.46 -2.79
C ASN A 44 -6.30 14.07 -3.07
N LYS A 45 -5.36 14.84 -2.55
CA LYS A 45 -3.95 14.43 -2.47
C LYS A 45 -3.81 13.26 -1.50
N GLY A 46 -3.08 12.22 -1.92
CA GLY A 46 -2.83 11.06 -1.07
C GLY A 46 -2.82 9.75 -1.83
N PHE A 47 -2.72 8.67 -1.05
CA PHE A 47 -2.71 7.32 -1.58
C PHE A 47 -4.13 6.82 -1.85
N ARG A 48 -4.28 6.10 -2.95
CA ARG A 48 -5.53 5.49 -3.39
C ARG A 48 -5.29 4.05 -3.77
N LEU A 49 -6.14 3.17 -3.24
CA LEU A 49 -6.25 1.79 -3.70
C LEU A 49 -7.28 1.74 -4.83
N THR A 50 -6.92 1.12 -5.94
CA THR A 50 -7.81 0.90 -7.08
C THR A 50 -7.76 -0.58 -7.45
N SER A 51 -8.87 -1.14 -7.94
CA SER A 51 -8.84 -2.49 -8.48
C SER A 51 -7.96 -2.50 -9.75
N ALA A 52 -6.99 -3.40 -9.80
CA ALA A 52 -6.36 -3.75 -11.05
C ALA A 52 -7.36 -4.62 -11.83
N ALA A 53 -8.33 -3.98 -12.49
CA ALA A 53 -9.22 -4.69 -13.40
C ALA A 53 -8.38 -5.41 -14.47
N ARG A 54 -8.73 -6.68 -14.74
CA ARG A 54 -8.16 -7.47 -15.84
C ARG A 54 -8.27 -6.76 -17.17
#